data_AF-A0A0E3NR36-F1
#
_entry.id   AF-A0A0E3NR36-F1
#
_cell.length_a   1.000
_cell.length_b   1.000
_cell.length_c   1.000
_cell.angle_alpha   90.00
_cell.angle_beta   90.00
_cell.angle_gamma   90.00
#
_symmetry.space_group_name_H-M   'P 1'
#
loop_
_entity.id
_entity.type
_entity.pdbx_description
1 polymer ?
#
loop_
_entity_poly.entity_id
_entity_poly.type
_entity_poly.pdbx_seq_one_letter_code
_entity_poly.pdbx_strand_id
1 'polypeptide(L)' 'MYRFAKNSRRVDALFAFAYSIEAKVAAAREKTETLRQSILAKAVSRELAETKAEIARREGRGYETAEVLLEK' A
#
# COMPACT_ATOMS: atom_id res chain seq x y z
N MET A 1 35.61 -28.49 -25.84
CA MET A 1 34.19 -28.69 -25.44
C MET A 1 33.87 -28.41 -23.96
N TYR A 2 34.76 -28.64 -22.98
CA TYR A 2 34.42 -28.55 -21.55
C TYR A 2 34.16 -27.14 -20.97
N ARG A 3 34.71 -26.06 -21.56
CA ARG A 3 34.52 -24.67 -21.07
C ARG A 3 33.17 -24.04 -21.45
N PHE A 4 32.57 -24.41 -22.57
CA PHE A 4 31.29 -23.84 -23.02
C PHE A 4 30.12 -24.24 -22.11
N ALA A 5 30.04 -25.53 -21.75
CA ALA A 5 28.98 -26.05 -20.87
C ALA A 5 29.01 -25.44 -19.45
N LYS A 6 30.20 -25.08 -18.94
CA LYS A 6 30.37 -24.42 -17.64
C LYS A 6 29.90 -22.96 -17.66
N ASN A 7 30.03 -22.27 -18.81
CA ASN A 7 29.54 -20.91 -18.99
C ASN A 7 28.01 -20.86 -19.10
N SER A 8 27.40 -21.80 -19.83
CA SER A 8 25.93 -21.89 -19.94
C SER A 8 25.26 -22.02 -18.57
N ARG A 9 25.74 -22.92 -17.70
CA ARG A 9 25.18 -23.08 -16.34
C ARG A 9 25.21 -21.80 -15.49
N ARG A 10 26.23 -20.96 -15.64
CA ARG A 10 26.33 -19.69 -14.89
C ARG A 10 25.35 -18.66 -15.41
N VAL A 11 25.20 -18.59 -16.72
CA VAL A 11 24.25 -17.70 -17.39
C VAL A 11 22.81 -18.13 -17.05
N ASP A 12 22.51 -19.42 -17.08
CA ASP A 12 21.19 -19.96 -16.70
C ASP A 12 20.84 -19.62 -15.25
N ALA A 13 21.80 -19.73 -14.33
CA ALA A 13 21.59 -19.38 -12.92
C ALA A 13 21.30 -17.87 -12.73
N LEU A 14 21.95 -17.00 -13.51
CA LEU A 14 21.69 -15.56 -13.47
C LEU A 14 20.30 -15.23 -14.00
N PHE A 15 19.88 -15.86 -15.10
CA PHE A 15 18.52 -15.67 -15.63
C PHE A 15 17.45 -16.19 -14.67
N ALA A 16 17.66 -17.36 -14.06
CA ALA A 16 16.75 -17.89 -13.04
C ALA A 16 16.65 -16.94 -11.83
N PHE A 17 17.77 -16.35 -11.42
CA PHE A 17 17.79 -15.37 -10.34
C PHE A 17 17.03 -14.09 -10.72
N ALA A 18 17.27 -13.54 -11.91
CA ALA A 18 16.54 -12.38 -12.43
C ALA A 18 15.03 -12.63 -12.48
N TYR A 19 14.61 -13.80 -13.00
CA TYR A 19 13.22 -14.21 -13.02
C TYR A 19 12.61 -14.27 -11.62
N SER A 20 13.36 -14.77 -10.63
CA SER A 20 12.90 -14.80 -9.24
C SER A 20 12.70 -13.40 -8.63
N ILE A 21 13.53 -12.42 -9.04
CA ILE A 21 13.38 -11.02 -8.62
C ILE A 21 12.13 -10.42 -9.25
N GLU A 22 11.94 -10.60 -10.56
CA GLU A 22 10.78 -10.11 -11.29
C GLU A 22 9.47 -10.65 -10.68
N ALA A 23 9.42 -11.96 -10.39
CA ALA A 23 8.27 -12.58 -9.74
C ALA A 23 7.98 -11.99 -8.36
N LYS A 24 9.02 -11.75 -7.54
CA LYS A 24 8.86 -11.12 -6.21
C LYS A 24 8.36 -9.68 -6.31
N VAL A 25 8.86 -8.91 -7.27
CA VAL A 25 8.42 -7.52 -7.49
C VAL A 25 6.97 -7.49 -7.96
N ALA A 26 6.57 -8.39 -8.86
CA ALA A 26 5.19 -8.51 -9.31
C ALA A 26 4.24 -8.82 -8.14
N ALA A 27 4.58 -9.82 -7.32
CA ALA A 27 3.79 -10.19 -6.16
C ALA A 27 3.70 -9.07 -5.10
N ALA A 28 4.81 -8.32 -4.90
CA ALA A 28 4.80 -7.17 -3.99
C ALA A 28 3.87 -6.06 -4.50
N ARG A 29 3.91 -5.75 -5.80
CA ARG A 29 3.02 -4.75 -6.42
C ARG A 29 1.55 -5.12 -6.25
N GLU A 30 1.20 -6.37 -6.51
CA GLU A 30 -0.18 -6.85 -6.34
C GLU A 30 -0.65 -6.67 -4.88
N LYS A 31 0.16 -7.10 -3.91
CA LYS A 31 -0.15 -6.93 -2.48
C LYS A 31 -0.31 -5.47 -2.08
N THR A 32 0.57 -4.59 -2.56
CA THR A 32 0.48 -3.15 -2.28
C THR A 32 -0.79 -2.55 -2.87
N GLU A 33 -1.18 -2.95 -4.08
CA GLU A 33 -2.41 -2.48 -4.70
C GLU A 33 -3.65 -2.94 -3.94
N THR A 34 -3.72 -4.22 -3.55
CA THR A 34 -4.80 -4.73 -2.69
C THR A 34 -4.88 -3.97 -1.37
N LEU A 35 -3.74 -3.73 -0.71
CA LEU A 35 -3.70 -2.98 0.54
C LEU A 35 -4.19 -1.53 0.34
N ARG A 36 -3.73 -0.86 -0.72
CA ARG A 36 -4.14 0.50 -1.07
C ARG A 36 -5.66 0.59 -1.25
N GLN A 37 -6.24 -0.35 -2.00
CA GLN A 37 -7.69 -0.40 -2.22
C GLN A 37 -8.46 -0.66 -0.92
N SER A 38 -7.96 -1.56 -0.07
CA SER A 38 -8.58 -1.83 1.24
C SER A 38 -8.55 -0.59 2.15
N ILE A 39 -7.42 0.11 2.21
CA ILE A 39 -7.30 1.35 2.99
C ILE A 39 -8.25 2.43 2.45
N LEU A 40 -8.30 2.61 1.12
CA LEU A 40 -9.19 3.59 0.51
C LEU A 40 -10.66 3.25 0.79
N ALA A 41 -11.06 1.99 0.65
CA ALA A 41 -12.41 1.55 0.97
C ALA A 41 -12.75 1.85 2.43
N LYS A 42 -11.86 1.54 3.38
CA LYS A 42 -12.07 1.82 4.81
C LYS A 42 -12.07 3.31 5.15
N ALA A 43 -11.25 4.11 4.47
CA ALA A 43 -11.22 5.57 4.66
C ALA A 43 -12.51 6.22 4.14
N VAL A 44 -13.03 5.77 3.00
CA VAL A 44 -14.31 6.23 2.45
C VAL A 44 -15.48 5.80 3.33
N SER A 45 -15.44 4.59 3.91
CA SER A 45 -16.46 4.08 4.84
C SER A 45 -16.41 4.72 6.24
N ARG A 46 -15.56 5.73 6.49
CA ARG A 46 -15.32 6.33 7.83
C ARG A 46 -14.82 5.38 8.92
N GLU A 47 -14.47 4.14 8.60
CA GLU A 47 -13.96 3.16 9.57
C GLU A 47 -12.51 3.41 10.00
N LEU A 48 -11.79 4.28 9.27
CA LEU A 48 -10.40 4.65 9.55
C LEU A 48 -10.23 6.08 10.11
N ALA A 49 -11.31 6.85 10.26
CA ALA A 49 -11.23 8.22 10.76
C ALA A 49 -12.35 8.50 11.75
N GLU A 50 -11.99 8.73 13.02
CA GLU A 50 -12.89 9.37 13.98
C GLU A 50 -13.45 10.65 13.34
N THR A 51 -14.77 10.81 13.35
CA THR A 51 -15.38 12.03 12.84
C THR A 51 -14.92 13.21 13.71
N LYS A 52 -14.77 14.41 13.14
CA LYS A 52 -14.41 15.62 13.91
C LYS A 52 -15.32 15.85 15.13
N ALA A 53 -16.56 15.37 15.07
CA ALA A 53 -17.50 15.39 16.20
C ALA A 53 -17.09 14.44 17.33
N GLU A 54 -16.60 13.24 17.01
CA GLU A 54 -16.09 12.28 18.00
C GLU A 54 -14.78 12.79 18.63
N ILE A 55 -13.89 13.38 17.83
CA ILE A 55 -12.65 14.01 18.30
C ILE A 55 -12.97 15.15 19.29
N ALA A 56 -13.88 16.06 18.92
CA ALA A 56 -14.28 17.18 19.77
C ALA A 56 -14.89 16.72 21.10
N ARG A 57 -15.76 15.70 21.08
CA ARG A 57 -16.34 15.09 22.30
C ARG A 57 -15.28 14.49 23.20
N ARG A 58 -14.30 13.76 22.63
CA ARG A 58 -13.17 13.18 23.38
C ARG A 58 -12.29 14.25 24.02
N GLU A 59 -12.11 15.38 23.36
CA GLU A 59 -11.26 16.48 23.84
C GLU A 59 -12.00 17.48 24.75
N GLY A 60 -13.28 17.25 25.05
CA GLY A 60 -14.10 18.15 25.86
C GLY A 60 -14.33 19.52 25.20
N ARG A 61 -14.16 19.60 23.88
CA ARG A 61 -14.35 20.83 23.10
C ARG A 61 -15.72 20.80 22.42
N GLY A 62 -16.34 21.97 22.26
CA GLY A 62 -17.53 22.11 21.44
C GLY A 62 -17.20 21.78 19.97
N TYR A 63 -18.02 20.94 19.33
CA TYR A 63 -17.93 20.68 17.90
C TYR A 63 -18.55 21.86 17.14
N GLU A 64 -17.73 22.68 16.48
CA GLU A 64 -18.24 23.69 15.53
C GLU A 64 -18.75 22.99 14.26
N THR A 65 -20.02 23.22 13.90
CA THR A 65 -20.61 22.65 12.69
C THR A 65 -20.11 23.38 11.44
N ALA A 66 -20.27 22.76 10.28
CA ALA A 66 -19.91 23.37 9.00
C ALA A 66 -20.71 24.67 8.75
N GLU A 67 -21.95 24.77 9.24
CA GLU A 67 -22.76 26.00 9.13
C GLU A 67 -22.12 27.17 9.92
N VAL A 68 -21.65 26.91 11.14
CA VAL A 68 -21.01 27.93 12.00
C VAL A 68 -19.72 28.47 11.39
N LEU A 69 -19.01 27.67 10.58
CA LEU A 69 -17.77 28.10 9.90
C LEU A 69 -18.03 28.88 8.61
N LEU A 70 -19.22 28.74 8.00
CA LEU A 70 -19.60 29.45 6.78
C LEU A 70 -20.22 30.83 7.06
N GLU A 71 -20.62 31.11 8.31
CA GLU A 71 -21.18 32.39 8.75
C GLU A 71 -20.13 33.40 9.26
N LYS A 72 -18.84 33.05 9.30
CA LYS A 72 -17.72 33.95 9.65
C LYS A 72 -17.06 34.53 8.40
#